data_AF-A0A3Q2NWI8-F1
#
_entry.id   AF-A0A3Q2NWI8-F1
#
_cell.length_a   1.000
_cell.length_b   1.000
_cell.length_c   1.000
_cell.angle_alpha   90.00
_cell.angle_beta   90.00
_cell.angle_gamma   90.00
#
_symmetry.space_group_name_H-M   'P 1'
#
loop_
_entity.id
_entity.type
_entity.pdbx_description
1 polymer ?
#
loop_
_entity_poly.entity_id
_entity_poly.type
_entity_poly.pdbx_seq_one_letter_code
_entity_poly.pdbx_strand_id
1 'polypeptide(L)'
;MVLLCDVMRRPLLQVKYKEDMKEKNQSSLYHQLPETTETQLAKHLSELQSDVRRKSLQSILLVKYKESGKRAMSRSLYSTMPETPESSFAREVGDLLSEKFYKEKYNREKGKSDYASMKTLPQVEHAMEVNRKQSEVGYRTAKEELHHYNSQPDRPDILKKSLQHFNVSLSFILQVKYKTNQNQRPEGSSDVPNLLQLEHALHASKLQSNLEYKKKSDQTKAHYHMAVDTAEQLHHRENAVLHSQVKYKEEYEKNKGRSLMEFGETQSYKVSREAQKMQSEVTADRLLKQWDMTTPSG
;
A
#
# COMPACT_ATOMS: atom_id res chain seq x y z
N MET A 1 -79.26 -16.29 -11.53
CA MET A 1 -78.94 -17.49 -10.69
C MET A 1 -78.48 -18.70 -11.51
N VAL A 2 -78.81 -18.83 -12.79
CA VAL A 2 -78.44 -20.00 -13.62
C VAL A 2 -76.92 -20.09 -13.91
N LEU A 3 -76.25 -18.95 -14.16
CA LEU A 3 -74.80 -18.90 -14.45
C LEU A 3 -73.90 -19.27 -13.25
N LEU A 4 -74.36 -19.02 -12.03
CA LEU A 4 -73.63 -19.38 -10.79
C LEU A 4 -73.64 -20.91 -10.56
N CYS A 5 -74.71 -21.60 -10.97
CA CYS A 5 -74.76 -23.06 -10.90
C CYS A 5 -73.81 -23.73 -11.92
N ASP A 6 -73.65 -23.18 -13.12
CA ASP A 6 -72.78 -23.78 -14.14
C ASP A 6 -71.28 -23.62 -13.85
N VAL A 7 -70.88 -22.51 -13.20
CA VAL A 7 -69.49 -22.28 -12.79
C VAL A 7 -69.07 -23.25 -11.67
N MET A 8 -69.98 -23.59 -10.76
CA MET A 8 -69.73 -24.54 -9.67
C MET A 8 -69.90 -26.01 -10.10
N ARG A 9 -70.74 -26.30 -11.10
CA ARG A 9 -71.01 -27.66 -11.60
C ARG A 9 -69.85 -28.24 -12.43
N ARG A 10 -69.12 -27.41 -13.18
CA ARG A 10 -67.94 -27.84 -13.97
C ARG A 10 -66.79 -28.43 -13.15
N PRO A 11 -66.30 -27.78 -12.07
CA PRO A 11 -65.24 -28.37 -11.25
C PRO A 11 -65.70 -29.65 -10.55
N LEU A 12 -66.96 -29.72 -10.10
CA LEU A 12 -67.53 -30.92 -9.48
C LEU A 12 -67.61 -32.11 -10.45
N LEU A 13 -68.00 -31.89 -11.71
CA LEU A 13 -67.97 -32.94 -12.75
C LEU A 13 -66.55 -33.44 -13.04
N GLN A 14 -65.55 -32.55 -12.98
CA GLN A 14 -64.15 -32.90 -13.24
C GLN A 14 -63.53 -33.70 -12.08
N VAL A 15 -63.93 -33.41 -10.83
CA VAL A 15 -63.57 -34.21 -9.65
C VAL A 15 -64.21 -35.59 -9.74
N LYS A 16 -65.51 -35.65 -10.04
CA LYS A 16 -66.25 -36.92 -10.16
C LYS A 16 -65.69 -37.81 -11.27
N TYR A 17 -65.38 -37.25 -12.43
CA TYR A 17 -64.73 -37.97 -13.53
C TYR A 17 -63.35 -38.53 -13.14
N LYS A 18 -62.58 -37.79 -12.33
CA LYS A 18 -61.28 -38.25 -11.82
C LYS A 18 -61.42 -39.35 -10.77
N GLU A 19 -62.43 -39.28 -9.92
CA GLU A 19 -62.77 -40.32 -8.94
C GLU A 19 -63.23 -41.61 -9.64
N ASP A 20 -64.12 -41.49 -10.63
CA ASP A 20 -64.60 -42.63 -11.43
C ASP A 20 -63.47 -43.31 -12.24
N MET A 21 -62.51 -42.52 -12.74
CA MET A 21 -61.27 -43.04 -13.37
C MET A 21 -60.36 -43.75 -12.37
N LYS A 22 -60.34 -43.32 -11.10
CA LYS A 22 -59.52 -43.90 -10.04
C LYS A 22 -60.11 -45.21 -9.55
N GLU A 23 -61.43 -45.28 -9.38
CA GLU A 23 -62.14 -46.53 -9.06
C GLU A 23 -61.94 -47.59 -10.16
N LYS A 24 -62.10 -47.21 -11.45
CA LYS A 24 -61.88 -48.14 -12.57
C LYS A 24 -60.44 -48.66 -12.67
N ASN A 25 -59.45 -47.84 -12.30
CA ASN A 25 -58.04 -48.28 -12.27
C ASN A 25 -57.72 -49.17 -11.06
N GLN A 26 -58.47 -49.05 -9.97
CA GLN A 26 -58.34 -49.89 -8.78
C GLN A 26 -59.04 -51.25 -8.94
N SER A 27 -60.08 -51.35 -9.77
CA SER A 27 -60.78 -52.61 -10.08
C SER A 27 -60.13 -53.44 -11.21
N SER A 28 -58.99 -52.98 -11.75
CA SER A 28 -58.27 -53.63 -12.85
C SER A 28 -57.43 -54.80 -12.34
N LEU A 29 -57.50 -55.97 -13.01
CA LEU A 29 -56.75 -57.20 -12.70
C LEU A 29 -55.22 -56.94 -12.60
N TYR A 30 -54.72 -55.92 -13.30
CA TYR A 30 -53.32 -55.52 -13.31
C TYR A 30 -52.87 -54.81 -12.02
N HIS A 31 -53.79 -54.29 -11.21
CA HIS A 31 -53.49 -53.63 -9.93
C HIS A 31 -53.12 -54.62 -8.81
N GLN A 32 -53.44 -55.91 -8.99
CA GLN A 32 -53.18 -56.99 -8.04
C GLN A 32 -51.85 -57.74 -8.31
N LEU A 33 -51.13 -57.36 -9.37
CA LEU A 33 -49.84 -57.97 -9.70
C LEU A 33 -48.75 -57.52 -8.70
N PRO A 34 -47.90 -58.44 -8.18
CA PRO A 34 -46.80 -58.09 -7.31
C PRO A 34 -45.86 -57.08 -7.99
N GLU A 35 -45.43 -56.05 -7.25
CA GLU A 35 -44.41 -55.14 -7.77
C GLU A 35 -43.10 -55.88 -7.97
N THR A 36 -42.72 -56.06 -9.25
CA THR A 36 -41.40 -56.54 -9.62
C THR A 36 -40.37 -55.41 -9.53
N THR A 37 -39.09 -55.76 -9.36
CA THR A 37 -37.98 -54.80 -9.32
C THR A 37 -37.90 -53.92 -10.57
N GLU A 38 -38.26 -54.46 -11.74
CA GLU A 38 -38.36 -53.72 -13.01
C GLU A 38 -39.48 -52.67 -12.98
N THR A 39 -40.64 -53.01 -12.39
CA THR A 39 -41.77 -52.09 -12.24
C THR A 39 -41.42 -50.94 -11.29
N GLN A 40 -40.68 -51.23 -10.22
CA GLN A 40 -40.19 -50.20 -9.28
C GLN A 40 -39.19 -49.24 -9.96
N LEU A 41 -38.28 -49.78 -10.79
CA LEU A 41 -37.36 -48.96 -11.57
C LEU A 41 -38.11 -48.05 -12.56
N ALA A 42 -39.10 -48.59 -13.28
CA ALA A 42 -39.90 -47.81 -14.22
C ALA A 42 -40.71 -46.69 -13.54
N LYS A 43 -41.24 -46.94 -12.34
CA LYS A 43 -41.90 -45.92 -11.50
C LYS A 43 -40.93 -44.80 -11.10
N HIS A 44 -39.76 -45.15 -10.56
CA HIS A 44 -38.75 -44.15 -10.18
C HIS A 44 -38.25 -43.31 -11.36
N LEU A 45 -38.02 -43.93 -12.52
CA LEU A 45 -37.62 -43.22 -13.74
C LEU A 45 -38.71 -42.24 -14.21
N SER A 46 -39.98 -42.66 -14.16
CA SER A 46 -41.12 -41.82 -14.54
C SER A 46 -41.34 -40.65 -13.58
N GLU A 47 -41.17 -40.89 -12.28
CA GLU A 47 -41.23 -39.85 -11.24
C GLU A 47 -40.11 -38.81 -11.43
N LEU A 48 -38.87 -39.26 -11.62
CA LEU A 48 -37.74 -38.38 -11.87
C LEU A 48 -37.94 -37.55 -13.14
N GLN A 49 -38.45 -38.16 -14.21
CA GLN A 49 -38.75 -37.46 -15.46
C GLN A 49 -39.88 -36.43 -15.28
N SER A 50 -40.92 -36.76 -14.50
CA SER A 50 -41.99 -35.83 -14.14
C SER A 50 -41.45 -34.65 -13.34
N ASP A 51 -40.56 -34.89 -12.39
CA ASP A 51 -39.92 -33.86 -11.57
C ASP A 51 -39.03 -32.93 -12.39
N VAL A 52 -38.21 -33.47 -13.28
CA VAL A 52 -37.39 -32.68 -14.22
C VAL A 52 -38.29 -31.82 -15.11
N ARG A 53 -39.36 -32.41 -15.65
CA ARG A 53 -40.33 -31.67 -16.48
C ARG A 53 -41.02 -30.57 -15.71
N ARG A 54 -41.43 -30.82 -14.45
CA ARG A 54 -42.07 -29.84 -13.58
C ARG A 54 -41.14 -28.68 -13.26
N LYS A 55 -39.89 -28.96 -12.87
CA LYS A 55 -38.86 -27.95 -12.61
C LYS A 55 -38.55 -27.12 -13.86
N SER A 56 -38.46 -27.76 -15.02
CA SER A 56 -38.27 -27.09 -16.32
C SER A 56 -39.46 -26.18 -16.68
N LEU A 57 -40.70 -26.67 -16.56
CA LEU A 57 -41.88 -25.85 -16.79
C LEU A 57 -41.96 -24.67 -15.81
N GLN A 58 -41.60 -24.88 -14.55
CA GLN A 58 -41.57 -23.81 -13.55
C GLN A 58 -40.53 -22.74 -13.88
N SER A 59 -39.33 -23.12 -14.35
CA SER A 59 -38.30 -22.16 -14.77
C SER A 59 -38.76 -21.38 -16.01
N ILE A 60 -39.36 -22.05 -17.00
CA ILE A 60 -39.93 -21.40 -18.20
C ILE A 60 -41.01 -20.40 -17.81
N LEU A 61 -41.91 -20.76 -16.89
CA LEU A 61 -42.98 -19.88 -16.42
C LEU A 61 -42.42 -18.64 -15.72
N LEU A 62 -41.41 -18.82 -14.86
CA LEU A 62 -40.70 -17.73 -14.17
C LEU A 62 -40.03 -16.76 -15.16
N VAL A 63 -39.37 -17.28 -16.18
CA VAL A 63 -38.76 -16.47 -17.24
C VAL A 63 -39.83 -15.69 -17.99
N LYS A 64 -40.93 -16.35 -18.40
CA LYS A 64 -42.04 -15.68 -19.09
C LYS A 64 -42.69 -14.59 -18.23
N TYR A 65 -42.88 -14.83 -16.93
CA TYR A 65 -43.43 -13.83 -16.03
C TYR A 65 -42.51 -12.61 -15.91
N LYS A 66 -41.22 -12.85 -15.67
CA LYS A 66 -40.20 -11.79 -15.59
C LYS A 66 -40.10 -11.00 -16.90
N GLU A 67 -40.17 -11.67 -18.04
CA GLU A 67 -40.14 -11.03 -19.35
C GLU A 67 -41.40 -10.22 -19.63
N SER A 68 -42.58 -10.75 -19.26
CA SER A 68 -43.85 -10.05 -19.39
C SER A 68 -43.87 -8.78 -18.52
N GLY A 69 -43.33 -8.84 -17.30
CA GLY A 69 -43.15 -7.68 -16.44
C GLY A 69 -42.24 -6.61 -17.06
N LYS A 70 -41.09 -7.01 -17.60
CA LYS A 70 -40.18 -6.09 -18.31
C LYS A 70 -40.84 -5.46 -19.54
N ARG A 71 -41.53 -6.26 -20.36
CA ARG A 71 -42.25 -5.80 -21.54
C ARG A 71 -43.40 -4.84 -21.17
N ALA A 72 -44.07 -5.05 -20.04
CA ALA A 72 -45.09 -4.15 -19.55
C ALA A 72 -44.49 -2.81 -19.09
N MET A 73 -43.35 -2.82 -18.40
CA MET A 73 -42.65 -1.58 -18.02
C MET A 73 -42.12 -0.81 -19.23
N SER A 74 -41.56 -1.50 -20.22
CA SER A 74 -41.09 -0.88 -21.47
C SER A 74 -42.23 -0.37 -22.36
N ARG A 75 -43.47 -0.81 -22.11
CA ARG A 75 -44.67 -0.33 -22.82
C ARG A 75 -45.32 0.86 -22.10
N SER A 76 -44.78 1.31 -20.97
CA SER A 76 -45.25 2.54 -20.32
C SER A 76 -44.85 3.76 -21.13
N LEU A 77 -45.72 4.77 -21.18
CA LEU A 77 -45.48 6.05 -21.86
C LEU A 77 -44.21 6.76 -21.34
N TYR A 78 -43.84 6.48 -20.08
CA TYR A 78 -42.64 7.02 -19.44
C TYR A 78 -41.34 6.42 -20.03
N SER A 79 -41.37 5.16 -20.51
CA SER A 79 -40.20 4.49 -21.08
C SER A 79 -39.81 5.03 -22.47
N THR A 80 -40.71 5.70 -23.17
CA THR A 80 -40.46 6.27 -24.52
C THR A 80 -40.06 7.74 -24.48
N MET A 81 -40.06 8.37 -23.31
CA MET A 81 -39.63 9.76 -23.19
C MET A 81 -38.10 9.88 -23.32
N PRO A 82 -37.60 10.99 -23.90
CA PRO A 82 -36.16 11.27 -23.94
C PRO A 82 -35.58 11.29 -22.53
N GLU A 83 -34.40 10.69 -22.34
CA GLU A 83 -33.75 10.71 -21.03
C GLU A 83 -33.24 12.12 -20.73
N THR A 84 -33.74 12.69 -19.63
CA THR A 84 -33.23 13.94 -19.06
C THR A 84 -32.10 13.63 -18.06
N PRO A 85 -31.19 14.57 -17.79
CA PRO A 85 -30.11 14.37 -16.81
C PRO A 85 -30.62 14.02 -15.40
N GLU A 86 -31.81 14.47 -15.03
CA GLU A 86 -32.46 14.11 -13.76
C GLU A 86 -32.91 12.64 -13.77
N SER A 87 -33.39 12.14 -14.90
CA SER A 87 -33.78 10.74 -15.06
C SER A 87 -32.58 9.80 -15.02
N SER A 88 -31.45 10.18 -15.62
CA SER A 88 -30.21 9.40 -15.53
C SER A 88 -29.66 9.39 -14.10
N PHE A 89 -29.67 10.55 -13.43
CA PHE A 89 -29.26 10.64 -12.02
C PHE A 89 -30.16 9.79 -11.11
N ALA A 90 -31.49 9.87 -11.26
CA ALA A 90 -32.42 9.07 -10.48
C ALA A 90 -32.20 7.56 -10.68
N ARG A 91 -31.81 7.13 -11.89
CA ARG A 91 -31.44 5.75 -12.18
C ARG A 91 -30.15 5.35 -11.47
N GLU A 92 -29.10 6.16 -11.56
CA GLU A 92 -27.83 5.89 -10.88
C GLU A 92 -27.99 5.80 -9.36
N VAL A 93 -28.75 6.72 -8.77
CA VAL A 93 -29.10 6.69 -7.35
C VAL A 93 -29.92 5.44 -7.02
N GLY A 94 -30.90 5.09 -7.85
CA GLY A 94 -31.68 3.86 -7.69
C GLY A 94 -30.82 2.59 -7.75
N ASP A 95 -29.86 2.53 -8.66
CA ASP A 95 -28.92 1.42 -8.79
C ASP A 95 -27.97 1.36 -7.58
N LEU A 96 -27.53 2.50 -7.05
CA LEU A 96 -26.69 2.58 -5.84
C LEU A 96 -27.43 2.11 -4.58
N LEU A 97 -28.71 2.49 -4.42
CA LEU A 97 -29.54 2.11 -3.27
C LEU A 97 -30.09 0.69 -3.36
N SER A 98 -30.09 0.09 -4.55
CA SER A 98 -30.60 -1.26 -4.74
C SER A 98 -29.70 -2.30 -4.09
N GLU A 99 -30.26 -3.02 -3.11
CA GLU A 99 -29.58 -4.10 -2.38
C GLU A 99 -29.01 -5.18 -3.32
N LYS A 100 -29.68 -5.42 -4.46
CA LYS A 100 -29.23 -6.39 -5.46
C LYS A 100 -27.90 -5.96 -6.08
N PHE A 101 -27.79 -4.70 -6.51
CA PHE A 101 -26.57 -4.17 -7.11
C PHE A 101 -25.45 -4.05 -6.06
N TYR A 102 -25.80 -3.69 -4.82
CA TYR A 102 -24.86 -3.71 -3.70
C TYR A 102 -24.26 -5.11 -3.48
N LYS A 103 -25.09 -6.15 -3.39
CA LYS A 103 -24.65 -7.55 -3.23
C LYS A 103 -23.82 -8.04 -4.41
N GLU A 104 -24.20 -7.66 -5.64
CA GLU A 104 -23.45 -8.01 -6.85
C GLU A 104 -22.08 -7.34 -6.87
N LYS A 105 -22.01 -6.04 -6.58
CA LYS A 105 -20.75 -5.30 -6.47
C LYS A 105 -19.86 -5.89 -5.37
N TYR A 106 -20.42 -6.13 -4.19
CA TYR A 106 -19.72 -6.80 -3.10
C TYR A 106 -19.17 -8.16 -3.53
N ASN A 107 -19.97 -9.03 -4.16
CA ASN A 107 -19.49 -10.33 -4.61
C ASN A 107 -18.42 -10.23 -5.72
N ARG A 108 -18.50 -9.19 -6.57
CA ARG A 108 -17.52 -8.93 -7.62
C ARG A 108 -16.19 -8.39 -7.08
N GLU A 109 -16.22 -7.67 -5.97
CA GLU A 109 -15.06 -7.07 -5.30
C GLU A 109 -14.50 -7.99 -4.20
N LYS A 110 -15.32 -8.88 -3.65
CA LYS A 110 -14.92 -9.88 -2.67
C LYS A 110 -13.83 -10.77 -3.27
N GLY A 111 -12.64 -10.67 -2.71
CA GLY A 111 -11.45 -11.42 -3.14
C GLY A 111 -10.56 -10.70 -4.15
N LYS A 112 -10.90 -9.47 -4.56
CA LYS A 112 -10.01 -8.58 -5.32
C LYS A 112 -9.36 -7.54 -4.40
N SER A 113 -8.68 -8.00 -3.36
CA SER A 113 -7.81 -7.08 -2.64
C SER A 113 -6.57 -6.82 -3.48
N ASP A 114 -6.09 -5.58 -3.49
CA ASP A 114 -4.84 -5.22 -4.18
C ASP A 114 -3.72 -6.16 -3.73
N TYR A 115 -3.63 -6.41 -2.41
CA TYR A 115 -2.74 -7.38 -1.78
C TYR A 115 -2.83 -8.81 -2.33
N ALA A 116 -4.00 -9.31 -2.69
CA ALA A 116 -4.15 -10.66 -3.26
C ALA A 116 -3.64 -10.76 -4.71
N SER A 117 -3.57 -9.63 -5.41
CA SER A 117 -3.06 -9.55 -6.79
C SER A 117 -1.56 -9.21 -6.87
N MET A 118 -0.94 -8.80 -5.76
CA MET A 118 0.47 -8.41 -5.73
C MET A 118 1.39 -9.62 -5.89
N LYS A 119 2.34 -9.54 -6.82
CA LYS A 119 3.41 -10.52 -6.99
C LYS A 119 4.44 -10.46 -5.86
N THR A 120 4.67 -9.25 -5.35
CA THR A 120 5.67 -8.94 -4.33
C THR A 120 5.07 -7.93 -3.36
N LEU A 121 5.24 -8.18 -2.06
CA LEU A 121 4.71 -7.29 -1.02
C LEU A 121 5.52 -5.98 -1.02
N PRO A 122 4.90 -4.82 -0.75
CA PRO A 122 5.60 -3.53 -0.72
C PRO A 122 6.79 -3.49 0.24
N GLN A 123 6.66 -4.18 1.38
CA GLN A 123 7.74 -4.31 2.36
C GLN A 123 8.92 -5.11 1.83
N VAL A 124 8.67 -6.14 1.02
CA VAL A 124 9.72 -6.97 0.42
C VAL A 124 10.44 -6.18 -0.66
N GLU A 125 9.72 -5.42 -1.49
CA GLU A 125 10.32 -4.51 -2.47
C GLU A 125 11.20 -3.44 -1.80
N HIS A 126 10.68 -2.80 -0.75
CA HIS A 126 11.46 -1.83 0.01
C HIS A 126 12.71 -2.46 0.64
N ALA A 127 12.59 -3.65 1.23
CA ALA A 127 13.72 -4.38 1.81
C ALA A 127 14.77 -4.75 0.76
N MET A 128 14.33 -5.17 -0.44
CA MET A 128 15.23 -5.45 -1.57
C MET A 128 15.95 -4.17 -2.03
N GLU A 129 15.25 -3.04 -2.13
CA GLU A 129 15.81 -1.75 -2.52
C GLU A 129 16.85 -1.24 -1.50
N VAL A 130 16.54 -1.35 -0.20
CA VAL A 130 17.45 -0.99 0.89
C VAL A 130 18.68 -1.90 0.86
N ASN A 131 18.50 -3.22 0.74
CA ASN A 131 19.61 -4.15 0.66
C ASN A 131 20.50 -3.88 -0.57
N ARG A 132 19.90 -3.59 -1.73
CA ARG A 132 20.63 -3.21 -2.95
C ARG A 132 21.49 -1.96 -2.72
N LYS A 133 20.94 -0.93 -2.08
CA LYS A 133 21.66 0.31 -1.77
C LYS A 133 22.73 0.14 -0.69
N GLN A 134 22.49 -0.72 0.30
CA GLN A 134 23.43 -0.99 1.39
C GLN A 134 24.55 -1.94 0.97
N SER A 135 24.31 -2.81 0.00
CA SER A 135 25.28 -3.82 -0.40
C SER A 135 26.51 -3.20 -1.10
N GLU A 136 27.70 -3.54 -0.63
CA GLU A 136 28.99 -3.22 -1.28
C GLU A 136 29.29 -4.14 -2.48
N VAL A 137 28.31 -4.94 -2.91
CA VAL A 137 28.49 -6.00 -3.92
C VAL A 137 29.04 -5.43 -5.23
N GLY A 138 28.53 -4.28 -5.69
CA GLY A 138 29.03 -3.61 -6.89
C GLY A 138 30.49 -3.14 -6.79
N TYR A 139 30.93 -2.72 -5.59
CA TYR A 139 32.33 -2.35 -5.37
C TYR A 139 33.24 -3.57 -5.31
N ARG A 140 32.77 -4.67 -4.71
CA ARG A 140 33.51 -5.94 -4.67
C ARG A 140 33.68 -6.53 -6.06
N THR A 141 32.62 -6.58 -6.88
CA THR A 141 32.70 -7.06 -8.26
C THR A 141 33.59 -6.17 -9.12
N ALA A 142 33.46 -4.84 -9.04
CA ALA A 142 34.33 -3.92 -9.78
C ALA A 142 35.81 -4.03 -9.37
N LYS A 143 36.07 -4.28 -8.07
CA LYS A 143 37.41 -4.55 -7.56
C LYS A 143 37.96 -5.89 -8.07
N GLU A 144 37.13 -6.93 -8.11
CA GLU A 144 37.48 -8.25 -8.65
C GLU A 144 37.83 -8.14 -10.16
N GLU A 145 37.05 -7.38 -10.92
CA GLU A 145 37.29 -7.09 -12.35
C GLU A 145 38.57 -6.27 -12.56
N LEU A 146 38.84 -5.26 -11.72
CA LEU A 146 40.07 -4.46 -11.78
C LEU A 146 41.33 -5.29 -11.47
N HIS A 147 41.21 -6.33 -10.64
CA HIS A 147 42.30 -7.22 -10.25
C HIS A 147 42.40 -8.50 -11.09
N HIS A 148 41.63 -8.64 -12.18
CA HIS A 148 41.89 -9.66 -13.21
C HIS A 148 43.16 -9.29 -14.01
N TYR A 149 44.31 -9.39 -13.35
CA TYR A 149 45.61 -9.35 -14.02
C TYR A 149 45.84 -10.68 -14.73
N ASN A 150 45.89 -10.65 -16.07
CA ASN A 150 46.44 -11.75 -16.84
C ASN A 150 47.92 -11.89 -16.47
N SER A 151 48.31 -13.01 -15.85
CA SER A 151 49.67 -13.25 -15.35
C SER A 151 50.69 -13.55 -16.47
N GLN A 152 50.39 -13.19 -17.72
CA GLN A 152 51.35 -13.27 -18.83
C GLN A 152 52.15 -11.97 -18.94
N PRO A 153 53.50 -12.03 -18.94
CA PRO A 153 54.33 -10.88 -19.27
C PRO A 153 54.17 -10.54 -20.77
N ASP A 154 53.29 -9.60 -21.08
CA ASP A 154 52.95 -9.20 -22.46
C ASP A 154 54.03 -8.41 -23.22
N ARG A 155 55.30 -8.43 -22.79
CA ARG A 155 56.39 -7.86 -23.59
C ARG A 155 57.68 -8.68 -23.54
N PRO A 156 58.03 -9.43 -24.60
CA PRO A 156 59.31 -10.14 -24.69
C PRO A 156 60.52 -9.19 -24.59
N ASP A 157 60.32 -7.90 -24.87
CA ASP A 157 61.31 -6.84 -24.79
C ASP A 157 61.79 -6.56 -23.35
N ILE A 158 60.91 -6.68 -22.34
CA ILE A 158 61.28 -6.47 -20.93
C ILE A 158 62.08 -7.67 -20.41
N LEU A 159 61.65 -8.89 -20.75
CA LEU A 159 62.38 -10.13 -20.46
C LEU A 159 63.78 -10.14 -21.11
N LYS A 160 63.88 -9.70 -22.37
CA LYS A 160 65.17 -9.61 -23.06
C LYS A 160 66.09 -8.56 -22.41
N LYS A 161 65.55 -7.39 -22.03
CA LYS A 161 66.33 -6.36 -21.32
C LYS A 161 66.78 -6.85 -19.94
N SER A 162 65.91 -7.49 -19.14
CA SER A 162 66.29 -7.98 -17.82
C SER A 162 67.38 -9.05 -17.89
N LEU A 163 67.29 -9.98 -18.85
CA LEU A 163 68.32 -10.98 -19.10
C LEU A 163 69.64 -10.34 -19.58
N GLN A 164 69.58 -9.32 -20.44
CA GLN A 164 70.77 -8.57 -20.85
C GLN A 164 71.42 -7.85 -19.66
N HIS A 165 70.64 -7.14 -18.84
CA HIS A 165 71.14 -6.50 -17.63
C HIS A 165 71.76 -7.50 -16.65
N PHE A 166 71.14 -8.68 -16.48
CA PHE A 166 71.68 -9.75 -15.65
C PHE A 166 73.03 -10.25 -16.17
N ASN A 167 73.15 -10.51 -17.48
CA ASN A 167 74.41 -10.96 -18.08
C ASN A 167 75.51 -9.89 -18.00
N VAL A 168 75.18 -8.61 -18.21
CA VAL A 168 76.11 -7.49 -18.02
C VAL A 168 76.55 -7.40 -16.56
N SER A 169 75.62 -7.52 -15.62
CA SER A 169 75.92 -7.51 -14.18
C SER A 169 76.82 -8.67 -13.77
N LEU A 170 76.59 -9.88 -14.30
CA LEU A 170 77.47 -11.03 -14.07
C LEU A 170 78.88 -10.79 -14.62
N SER A 171 79.00 -10.21 -15.82
CA SER A 171 80.30 -9.86 -16.40
C SER A 171 81.06 -8.85 -15.54
N PHE A 172 80.36 -7.87 -14.98
CA PHE A 172 80.92 -6.86 -14.08
C PHE A 172 81.32 -7.46 -12.73
N ILE A 173 80.48 -8.33 -12.14
CA ILE A 173 80.80 -9.04 -10.90
C ILE A 173 82.05 -9.91 -11.07
N LEU A 174 82.17 -10.61 -12.21
CA LEU A 174 83.36 -11.40 -12.53
C LEU A 174 84.60 -10.50 -12.69
N GLN A 175 84.48 -9.36 -13.36
CA GLN A 175 85.56 -8.38 -13.51
C GLN A 175 85.99 -7.78 -12.16
N VAL A 176 85.03 -7.44 -11.30
CA VAL A 176 85.30 -6.95 -9.94
C VAL A 176 85.98 -8.04 -9.12
N LYS A 177 85.53 -9.30 -9.16
CA LYS A 177 86.22 -10.40 -8.47
C LYS A 177 87.65 -10.60 -8.97
N TYR A 178 87.89 -10.51 -10.28
CA TYR A 178 89.25 -10.58 -10.84
C TYR A 178 90.13 -9.41 -10.38
N LYS A 179 89.60 -8.19 -10.33
CA LYS A 179 90.30 -6.98 -9.85
C LYS A 179 90.53 -6.99 -8.34
N THR A 180 89.56 -7.49 -7.56
CA THR A 180 89.66 -7.66 -6.10
C THR A 180 90.74 -8.67 -5.72
N ASN A 181 90.99 -9.68 -6.55
CA ASN A 181 92.08 -10.64 -6.36
C ASN A 181 93.47 -10.08 -6.76
N GLN A 182 93.54 -8.89 -7.37
CA GLN A 182 94.79 -8.28 -7.87
C GLN A 182 95.32 -7.13 -7.00
N ASN A 183 95.00 -7.15 -5.69
CA ASN A 183 95.54 -6.29 -4.64
C ASN A 183 95.15 -4.81 -4.71
N GLN A 184 94.46 -4.34 -3.67
CA GLN A 184 94.76 -3.14 -2.85
C GLN A 184 93.47 -2.58 -2.23
N ARG A 185 93.32 -2.77 -0.91
CA ARG A 185 92.68 -1.74 -0.08
C ARG A 185 93.69 -0.59 0.03
N PRO A 186 93.22 0.65 -0.02
CA PRO A 186 93.27 1.40 1.22
C PRO A 186 91.90 2.00 1.55
N GLU A 187 91.56 1.87 2.84
CA GLU A 187 90.59 2.76 3.46
C GLU A 187 91.05 4.21 3.40
N GLY A 188 90.08 5.12 3.45
CA GLY A 188 90.30 6.50 3.87
C GLY A 188 90.03 7.51 2.77
N SER A 189 88.84 8.09 2.78
CA SER A 189 88.61 9.53 2.57
C SER A 189 87.13 9.78 2.82
N SER A 190 86.82 10.45 3.92
CA SER A 190 86.72 11.90 4.03
C SER A 190 85.25 12.27 4.06
N ASP A 191 84.88 12.93 5.15
CA ASP A 191 83.56 13.48 5.43
C ASP A 191 83.01 14.35 4.29
N VAL A 192 81.71 14.64 4.39
CA VAL A 192 80.90 15.59 3.60
C VAL A 192 80.13 15.10 2.34
N PRO A 193 79.58 13.86 2.28
CA PRO A 193 78.41 13.57 1.44
C PRO A 193 77.13 13.28 2.23
N ASN A 194 77.23 13.11 3.55
CA ASN A 194 76.13 12.53 4.33
C ASN A 194 74.97 13.49 4.61
N LEU A 195 75.15 14.81 4.59
CA LEU A 195 74.05 15.73 4.94
C LEU A 195 72.98 15.81 3.85
N LEU A 196 73.38 15.87 2.58
CA LEU A 196 72.44 15.89 1.44
C LEU A 196 71.77 14.52 1.25
N GLN A 197 72.54 13.44 1.40
CA GLN A 197 72.00 12.08 1.34
C GLN A 197 71.03 11.82 2.50
N LEU A 198 71.32 12.35 3.70
CA LEU A 198 70.45 12.27 4.86
C LEU A 198 69.18 13.12 4.67
N GLU A 199 69.29 14.34 4.17
CA GLU A 199 68.13 15.18 3.78
C GLU A 199 67.23 14.46 2.78
N HIS A 200 67.82 13.89 1.72
CA HIS A 200 67.08 13.12 0.72
C HIS A 200 66.44 11.86 1.33
N ALA A 201 67.13 11.17 2.24
CA ALA A 201 66.61 10.00 2.94
C ALA A 201 65.48 10.37 3.92
N LEU A 202 65.57 11.51 4.61
CA LEU A 202 64.54 12.04 5.49
C LEU A 202 63.32 12.49 4.69
N HIS A 203 63.51 13.16 3.55
CA HIS A 203 62.42 13.57 2.66
C HIS A 203 61.75 12.35 2.00
N ALA A 204 62.52 11.37 1.54
CA ALA A 204 62.00 10.11 1.01
C ALA A 204 61.25 9.31 2.08
N SER A 205 61.77 9.25 3.31
CA SER A 205 61.10 8.62 4.46
C SER A 205 59.79 9.34 4.81
N LYS A 206 59.76 10.67 4.76
CA LYS A 206 58.56 11.47 4.99
C LYS A 206 57.51 11.28 3.89
N LEU A 207 57.93 11.18 2.63
CA LEU A 207 57.06 10.89 1.49
C LEU A 207 56.53 9.46 1.51
N GLN A 208 57.35 8.50 1.93
CA GLN A 208 56.97 7.08 2.11
C GLN A 208 56.07 6.89 3.34
N SER A 209 56.21 7.75 4.35
CA SER A 209 55.42 7.69 5.57
C SER A 209 53.96 8.03 5.30
N ASN A 210 53.09 7.06 5.56
CA ASN A 210 51.64 7.14 5.39
C ASN A 210 50.96 8.12 6.39
N LEU A 211 51.75 8.82 7.22
CA LEU A 211 51.25 9.76 8.22
C LEU A 211 50.64 11.02 7.61
N GLU A 212 51.25 11.60 6.58
CA GLU A 212 50.67 12.80 5.94
C GLU A 212 49.41 12.46 5.15
N TYR A 213 49.38 11.28 4.52
CA TYR A 213 48.19 10.75 3.86
C TYR A 213 47.05 10.54 4.86
N LYS A 214 47.34 9.92 6.02
CA LYS A 214 46.36 9.73 7.09
C LYS A 214 45.87 11.06 7.67
N LYS A 215 46.77 12.03 7.88
CA LYS A 215 46.42 13.38 8.35
C LYS A 215 45.48 14.10 7.38
N LYS A 216 45.77 14.07 6.08
CA LYS A 216 44.87 14.64 5.05
C LYS A 216 43.55 13.87 5.00
N SER A 217 43.58 12.54 5.08
CA SER A 217 42.37 11.71 5.15
C SER A 217 41.48 12.10 6.34
N ASP A 218 42.06 12.30 7.52
CA ASP A 218 41.32 12.68 8.72
C ASP A 218 40.82 14.13 8.66
N GLN A 219 41.57 15.05 8.05
CA GLN A 219 41.13 16.42 7.77
C GLN A 219 39.94 16.45 6.80
N THR A 220 39.96 15.64 5.74
CA THR A 220 38.86 15.59 4.77
C THR A 220 37.63 14.86 5.32
N LYS A 221 37.81 13.89 6.24
CA LYS A 221 36.70 13.23 6.94
C LYS A 221 35.85 14.20 7.76
N ALA A 222 36.43 15.27 8.29
CA ALA A 222 35.69 16.28 9.03
C ALA A 222 34.89 17.24 8.11
N HIS A 223 35.21 17.28 6.81
CA HIS A 223 34.56 18.16 5.82
C HIS A 223 33.40 17.52 5.07
N TYR A 224 32.96 16.31 5.42
CA TYR A 224 31.68 15.80 4.92
C TYR A 224 30.54 16.67 5.48
N HIS A 225 29.93 17.47 4.60
CA HIS A 225 28.69 18.18 4.94
C HIS A 225 27.64 17.14 5.35
N MET A 226 27.10 17.29 6.56
CA MET A 226 25.79 16.69 6.85
C MET A 226 24.83 17.19 5.78
N ALA A 227 24.23 16.26 5.04
CA ALA A 227 23.25 16.62 4.02
C ALA A 227 22.20 17.54 4.68
N VAL A 228 21.95 18.70 4.06
CA VAL A 228 20.80 19.51 4.41
C VAL A 228 19.58 18.61 4.19
N ASP A 229 18.79 18.39 5.24
CA ASP A 229 17.63 17.50 5.17
C ASP A 229 16.79 17.83 3.93
N THR A 230 16.57 16.84 3.07
CA THR A 230 15.73 17.00 1.88
C THR A 230 14.33 17.41 2.32
N ALA A 231 13.62 18.24 1.55
CA ALA A 231 12.25 18.69 1.88
C ALA A 231 11.30 17.54 2.25
N GLU A 232 11.49 16.37 1.64
CA GLU A 232 10.76 15.14 1.96
C GLU A 232 11.07 14.59 3.37
N GLN A 233 12.33 14.66 3.81
CA GLN A 233 12.73 14.24 5.16
C GLN A 233 12.17 15.18 6.23
N LEU A 234 12.13 16.49 5.94
CA LEU A 234 11.46 17.47 6.81
C LEU A 234 9.96 17.16 6.93
N HIS A 235 9.28 16.89 5.81
CA HIS A 235 7.87 16.51 5.82
C HIS A 235 7.60 15.21 6.59
N HIS A 236 8.45 14.19 6.44
CA HIS A 236 8.31 12.96 7.22
C HIS A 236 8.51 13.20 8.72
N ARG A 237 9.43 14.09 9.10
CA ARG A 237 9.65 14.47 10.49
C ARG A 237 8.46 15.23 11.06
N GLU A 238 7.89 16.17 10.31
CA GLU A 238 6.67 16.89 10.67
C GLU A 238 5.47 15.95 10.81
N ASN A 239 5.27 15.05 9.85
CA ASN A 239 4.20 14.06 9.89
C ASN A 239 4.37 13.09 11.08
N ALA A 240 5.59 12.67 11.41
CA ALA A 240 5.86 11.87 12.59
C ALA A 240 5.53 12.62 13.89
N VAL A 241 5.77 13.93 13.94
CA VAL A 241 5.37 14.79 15.05
C VAL A 241 3.84 14.91 15.14
N LEU A 242 3.15 15.07 14.01
CA LEU A 242 1.68 15.15 13.94
C LEU A 242 1.01 13.84 14.36
N HIS A 243 1.59 12.70 13.98
CA HIS A 243 1.10 11.37 14.38
C HIS A 243 1.52 10.96 15.80
N SER A 244 2.36 11.75 16.48
CA SER A 244 2.81 11.42 17.83
C SER A 244 1.69 11.59 18.85
N GLN A 245 1.23 10.46 19.39
CA GLN A 245 0.25 10.43 20.47
C GLN A 245 0.76 11.14 21.74
N VAL A 246 2.09 11.21 21.94
CA VAL A 246 2.71 11.91 23.07
C VAL A 246 2.48 13.41 22.95
N LYS A 247 2.70 13.99 21.77
CA LYS A 247 2.43 15.42 21.51
C LYS A 247 0.94 15.74 21.62
N TYR A 248 0.08 14.87 21.09
CA TYR A 248 -1.37 15.02 21.21
C TYR A 248 -1.81 15.03 22.69
N LYS A 249 -1.28 14.11 23.50
CA LYS A 249 -1.57 14.04 24.93
C LYS A 249 -1.01 15.23 25.70
N GLU A 250 0.18 15.72 25.34
CA GLU A 250 0.80 16.92 25.91
C GLU A 250 -0.07 18.18 25.68
N GLU A 251 -0.50 18.40 24.44
CA GLU A 251 -1.43 19.50 24.11
C GLU A 251 -2.79 19.33 24.79
N TYR A 252 -3.30 18.10 24.88
CA TYR A 252 -4.53 17.81 25.61
C TYR A 252 -4.42 18.17 27.10
N GLU A 253 -3.37 17.74 27.80
CA GLU A 253 -3.18 18.08 29.21
C GLU A 253 -2.93 19.59 29.41
N LYS A 254 -2.29 20.27 28.45
CA LYS A 254 -2.09 21.72 28.46
C LYS A 254 -3.38 22.51 28.23
N ASN A 255 -4.28 21.98 27.42
CA ASN A 255 -5.59 22.57 27.15
C ASN A 255 -6.70 22.09 28.11
N LYS A 256 -6.40 21.11 28.96
CA LYS A 256 -7.32 20.61 29.99
C LYS A 256 -7.57 21.73 31.02
N GLY A 257 -8.71 22.39 30.87
CA GLY A 257 -9.10 23.54 31.68
C GLY A 257 -9.20 24.86 30.90
N ARG A 258 -8.81 24.91 29.62
CA ARG A 258 -9.18 26.02 28.72
C ARG A 258 -10.52 25.69 28.07
N SER A 259 -11.54 26.53 28.25
CA SER A 259 -12.83 26.34 27.60
C SER A 259 -12.69 26.49 26.08
N LEU A 260 -13.12 25.48 25.33
CA LEU A 260 -13.03 25.41 23.85
C LEU A 260 -13.85 26.49 23.13
N MET A 261 -14.79 27.13 23.82
CA MET A 261 -15.42 28.36 23.37
C MET A 261 -14.79 29.52 24.14
N GLU A 262 -14.12 30.42 23.43
CA GLU A 262 -13.94 31.79 23.90
C GLU A 262 -15.33 32.47 23.84
N PHE A 263 -16.19 32.14 24.82
CA PHE A 263 -17.55 32.68 24.91
C PHE A 263 -17.57 34.21 24.92
N GLY A 264 -16.43 34.84 25.24
CA GLY A 264 -16.22 36.29 25.21
C GLY A 264 -16.54 36.97 23.87
N GLU A 265 -16.53 36.24 22.75
CA GLU A 265 -16.65 36.88 21.43
C GLU A 265 -17.97 36.66 20.69
N THR A 266 -18.83 35.74 21.13
CA THR A 266 -20.14 35.55 20.48
C THR A 266 -20.98 36.81 20.63
N GLN A 267 -21.58 37.29 19.53
CA GLN A 267 -22.40 38.51 19.54
C GLN A 267 -23.52 38.45 20.59
N SER A 268 -24.13 37.27 20.78
CA SER A 268 -25.13 37.04 21.83
C SER A 268 -24.58 37.27 23.25
N TYR A 269 -23.36 36.81 23.53
CA TYR A 269 -22.71 37.03 24.82
C TYR A 269 -22.31 38.49 25.03
N LYS A 270 -21.79 39.17 24.00
CA LYS A 270 -21.48 40.61 24.06
C LYS A 270 -22.73 41.44 24.37
N VAL A 271 -23.82 41.21 23.64
CA VAL A 271 -25.10 41.90 23.85
C VAL A 271 -25.67 41.58 25.24
N SER A 272 -25.61 40.33 25.69
CA SER A 272 -26.10 39.95 27.02
C SER A 272 -25.31 40.61 28.15
N ARG A 273 -23.98 40.72 27.99
CA ARG A 273 -23.08 41.35 28.96
C ARG A 273 -23.30 42.86 29.01
N GLU A 274 -23.43 43.51 27.86
CA GLU A 274 -23.73 44.95 27.77
C GLU A 274 -25.12 45.25 28.33
N ALA A 275 -26.12 44.42 28.05
CA ALA A 275 -27.45 44.55 28.62
C ALA A 275 -27.45 44.42 30.15
N GLN A 276 -26.72 43.44 30.71
CA GLN A 276 -26.56 43.32 32.16
C GLN A 276 -25.87 44.54 32.78
N LYS A 277 -24.84 45.07 32.11
CA LYS A 277 -24.13 46.28 32.55
C LYS A 277 -25.08 47.48 32.59
N MET A 278 -25.83 47.72 31.52
CA MET A 278 -26.82 48.79 31.46
C MET A 278 -27.91 48.62 32.54
N GLN A 279 -28.40 47.40 32.78
CA GLN A 279 -29.36 47.15 33.86
C GLN A 279 -28.76 47.46 35.23
N SER A 280 -27.50 47.11 35.48
CA SER A 280 -26.81 47.41 36.75
C SER A 280 -26.58 48.91 36.97
N GLU A 281 -26.34 49.67 35.91
CA GLU A 281 -26.21 51.13 35.96
C GLU A 281 -27.56 51.78 36.24
N VAL A 282 -28.62 51.34 35.56
CA VAL A 282 -29.97 51.84 35.79
C VAL A 282 -30.48 51.52 37.20
N THR A 283 -30.18 50.33 37.73
CA THR A 283 -30.54 50.01 39.12
C THR A 283 -29.70 50.81 40.11
N ALA A 284 -28.41 51.02 39.84
CA ALA A 284 -27.56 51.89 40.66
C ALA A 284 -28.08 53.33 40.69
N ASP A 285 -28.44 53.92 39.54
CA ASP A 285 -29.00 55.28 39.43
C ASP A 285 -30.35 55.40 40.14
N ARG A 286 -31.18 54.35 40.06
CA ARG A 286 -32.48 54.32 40.73
C ARG A 286 -32.32 54.27 42.25
N LEU A 287 -31.36 53.47 42.73
CA LEU A 287 -31.01 53.42 44.15
C LEU A 287 -30.42 54.76 44.59
N LEU A 288 -29.53 55.37 43.81
CA LEU A 288 -28.90 56.65 44.13
C LEU A 288 -29.95 57.76 44.27
N LYS A 289 -30.92 57.85 43.35
CA LYS A 289 -32.07 58.76 43.49
C LYS A 289 -32.90 58.48 44.73
N GLN A 290 -33.07 57.22 45.12
CA GLN A 290 -33.77 56.85 46.35
C GLN A 290 -32.99 57.22 47.61
N TRP A 291 -31.65 57.17 47.57
CA TRP A 291 -30.75 57.66 48.62
C TRP A 291 -30.77 59.19 48.71
N ASP A 292 -30.81 59.91 47.59
CA ASP A 292 -30.89 61.38 47.55
C ASP A 292 -32.25 61.90 48.06
N MET A 293 -33.32 61.12 47.95
CA MET A 293 -34.64 61.46 48.50
C MET A 293 -34.79 61.14 49.99
N THR A 294 -33.95 60.25 50.53
CA THR A 294 -34.00 59.84 51.95
C THR A 294 -32.94 60.52 52.81
N THR A 295 -31.98 61.23 52.21
CA THR A 295 -31.05 62.12 52.91
C THR A 295 -31.69 63.51 53.07
N PRO A 296 -31.97 63.97 54.30
CA PRO A 296 -32.48 65.32 54.51
C PRO A 296 -31.37 66.31 54.12
N SER A 297 -31.70 67.26 53.24
CA SER A 297 -30.88 68.46 53.06
C SER A 297 -30.87 69.22 54.38
N GLY A 298 -29.73 69.16 55.08
CA GLY A 298 -29.45 70.03 56.22
C GLY A 298 -29.21 71.47 55.80
#